data_AF-A6YRP9-F1
#
_entry.id   AF-A6YRP9-F1
#
_cell.length_a   1.000
_cell.length_b   1.000
_cell.length_c   1.000
_cell.angle_alpha   90.00
_cell.angle_beta   90.00
_cell.angle_gamma   90.00
#
_symmetry.space_group_name_H-M   'P 1'
#
loop_
_entity.id
_entity.type
_entity.pdbx_description
1 polymer ?
#
loop_
_entity_poly.entity_id
_entity_poly.type
_entity_poly.pdbx_seq_one_letter_code
_entity_poly.pdbx_strand_id
1 'polypeptide(L)'
;VIRLHFHDCFVRGCDASLLLSSPSNNAEKDHPDNLSLAGDGFDTVIKAKAAVDSVSQCRNKVSCADILALATRDVVSLAGGPFYEVELGRRDGRISTKASVQHKLPSADFNLDQLNSMFASLGLTQTDMIALSG
;
A
#
# COMPACT_ATOMS: atom_id res chain seq x y z
N VAL A 1 2.72 8.13 -2.17
CA VAL A 1 2.93 7.05 -1.17
C VAL A 1 1.64 6.65 -0.46
N ILE A 2 0.83 7.57 0.09
CA ILE A 2 -0.44 7.23 0.79
C ILE A 2 -1.34 6.30 -0.05
N ARG A 3 -1.67 6.69 -1.28
CA ARG A 3 -2.46 5.85 -2.20
C ARG A 3 -1.79 4.50 -2.50
N LEU A 4 -0.46 4.46 -2.58
CA LEU A 4 0.28 3.21 -2.80
C LEU A 4 0.08 2.23 -1.64
N HIS A 5 0.14 2.72 -0.40
CA HIS A 5 -0.11 1.91 0.79
C HIS A 5 -1.56 1.43 0.88
N PHE A 6 -2.53 2.28 0.54
CA PHE A 6 -3.94 1.88 0.45
C PHE A 6 -4.13 0.72 -0.54
N HIS A 7 -3.60 0.86 -1.76
CA HIS A 7 -3.72 -0.17 -2.80
C HIS A 7 -3.03 -1.49 -2.40
N ASP A 8 -1.88 -1.42 -1.73
CA ASP A 8 -1.19 -2.59 -1.18
C ASP A 8 -2.07 -3.30 -0.14
N CYS A 9 -2.53 -2.57 0.88
CA CYS A 9 -3.34 -3.15 1.96
C CYS A 9 -4.67 -3.77 1.50
N PHE A 10 -5.31 -3.18 0.48
CA PHE A 10 -6.59 -3.69 -0.05
C PHE A 10 -6.41 -4.95 -0.92
N VAL A 11 -5.21 -5.17 -1.47
CA VAL A 11 -4.90 -6.31 -2.31
C VAL A 11 -4.07 -7.32 -1.53
N ARG A 12 -4.73 -8.37 -1.03
CA ARG A 12 -4.10 -9.48 -0.27
C ARG A 12 -3.46 -9.09 1.08
N GLY A 13 -3.54 -7.81 1.48
CA GLY A 13 -3.04 -7.31 2.76
C GLY A 13 -1.79 -6.47 2.59
N CYS A 14 -1.37 -5.78 3.64
CA CYS A 14 -0.21 -4.87 3.61
C CYS A 14 1.12 -5.65 3.58
N ASP A 15 1.48 -6.22 2.44
CA ASP A 15 2.65 -7.09 2.28
C ASP A 15 3.63 -6.61 1.20
N ALA A 16 3.47 -5.40 0.67
CA ALA A 16 4.30 -4.85 -0.40
C ALA A 16 4.28 -5.67 -1.71
N SER A 17 3.28 -6.55 -1.94
CA SER A 17 3.09 -7.26 -3.21
C SER A 17 2.97 -6.31 -4.40
N LEU A 18 2.44 -5.10 -4.17
CA LEU A 18 2.28 -4.08 -5.20
C LEU A 18 3.62 -3.58 -5.77
N LEU A 19 4.71 -3.70 -5.01
CA LEU A 19 6.05 -3.27 -5.44
C LEU A 19 6.74 -4.30 -6.35
N LEU A 20 6.23 -5.53 -6.42
CA LEU A 20 6.80 -6.57 -7.27
C LEU A 20 6.56 -6.28 -8.75
N SER A 21 7.52 -6.65 -9.58
CA SER A 21 7.44 -6.55 -11.04
C SER A 21 7.42 -7.94 -11.69
N SER A 22 6.77 -8.03 -12.84
CA SER A 22 6.68 -9.26 -13.63
C SER A 22 7.21 -9.00 -15.04
N PRO A 23 8.09 -9.87 -15.60
CA PRO A 23 8.55 -9.76 -16.97
C PRO A 23 7.43 -9.86 -18.02
N SER A 24 6.29 -10.48 -17.67
CA SER A 24 5.13 -10.64 -18.55
C SER A 24 4.04 -9.59 -18.34
N ASN A 25 4.35 -8.48 -17.64
CA ASN A 25 3.40 -7.42 -17.29
C ASN A 25 2.14 -7.97 -16.59
N ASN A 26 2.33 -8.95 -15.71
CA ASN A 26 1.26 -9.62 -14.98
C ASN A 26 1.28 -9.30 -13.47
N ALA A 27 2.04 -8.31 -13.01
CA ALA A 27 2.08 -7.94 -11.60
C ALA A 27 0.89 -7.04 -11.22
N GLU A 28 0.67 -6.82 -9.92
CA GLU A 28 -0.42 -5.95 -9.44
C GLU A 28 -0.30 -4.52 -9.99
N LYS A 29 0.90 -3.95 -10.01
CA LYS A 29 1.14 -2.59 -10.55
C LYS A 29 0.77 -2.43 -12.03
N ASP A 30 0.65 -3.54 -12.76
CA ASP A 30 0.32 -3.55 -14.18
C ASP A 30 -1.20 -3.63 -14.42
N HIS A 31 -2.01 -3.81 -13.36
CA HIS A 31 -3.48 -3.81 -13.42
C HIS A 31 -4.02 -2.42 -13.79
N PRO A 32 -5.11 -2.29 -14.58
CA PRO A 32 -5.67 -0.99 -14.97
C PRO A 32 -5.88 0.00 -13.82
N ASP A 33 -6.42 -0.48 -12.69
CA ASP A 33 -6.66 0.34 -11.48
C ASP A 33 -5.37 0.92 -10.86
N ASN A 34 -4.23 0.28 -11.13
CA ASN A 34 -2.92 0.62 -10.59
C ASN A 34 -2.04 1.42 -11.56
N LEU A 35 -2.40 1.52 -12.85
CA LEU A 35 -1.60 2.24 -13.86
C LEU A 35 -1.44 3.73 -13.56
N SER A 36 -2.41 4.31 -12.82
CA SER A 36 -2.39 5.71 -12.41
C SER A 36 -1.63 5.96 -11.10
N LEU A 37 -1.06 4.92 -10.48
CA LEU A 37 -0.24 5.09 -9.29
C LEU A 37 1.04 5.85 -9.66
N ALA A 38 1.36 6.86 -8.86
CA ALA A 38 2.48 7.74 -9.13
C ALA A 38 3.82 7.00 -8.95
N GLY A 39 4.65 7.05 -10.00
CA GLY A 39 5.95 6.35 -10.05
C GLY A 39 6.93 6.78 -8.95
N ASP A 40 6.89 8.05 -8.57
CA ASP A 40 7.66 8.61 -7.45
C ASP A 40 7.35 7.93 -6.11
N GLY A 41 6.14 7.41 -5.94
CA GLY A 41 5.75 6.59 -4.78
C GLY A 41 6.55 5.30 -4.69
N PHE A 42 6.75 4.60 -5.81
CA PHE A 42 7.57 3.39 -5.88
C PHE A 42 9.04 3.72 -5.65
N ASP A 43 9.55 4.75 -6.30
CA ASP A 43 10.94 5.22 -6.14
C ASP A 43 11.25 5.58 -4.69
N THR A 44 10.29 6.17 -3.97
CA THR A 44 10.45 6.53 -2.56
C THR A 44 10.75 5.28 -1.72
N VAL A 45 9.97 4.20 -1.88
CA VAL A 45 10.16 2.96 -1.13
C VAL A 45 11.48 2.28 -1.51
N ILE A 46 11.82 2.26 -2.81
CA ILE A 46 13.07 1.67 -3.30
C ILE A 46 14.29 2.41 -2.72
N LYS A 47 14.28 3.74 -2.75
CA LYS A 47 15.37 4.57 -2.19
C LYS A 47 15.48 4.43 -0.68
N ALA A 48 14.34 4.41 0.02
CA ALA A 48 14.31 4.20 1.47
C ALA A 48 14.87 2.81 1.84
N LYS A 49 14.47 1.76 1.11
CA LYS A 49 14.98 0.41 1.30
C LYS A 49 16.49 0.33 1.09
N ALA A 50 17.00 0.92 0.00
CA ALA A 50 18.44 0.98 -0.27
C ALA A 50 19.20 1.73 0.85
N ALA A 51 18.66 2.86 1.34
CA ALA A 51 19.25 3.61 2.43
C ALA A 51 19.29 2.81 3.73
N VAL A 52 18.19 2.15 4.10
CA VAL A 52 18.13 1.29 5.30
C VAL A 52 19.08 0.10 5.20
N ASP A 53 19.17 -0.56 4.03
CA ASP A 53 20.05 -1.71 3.84
C ASP A 53 21.54 -1.34 3.70
N SER A 54 21.84 -0.05 3.45
CA SER A 54 23.21 0.48 3.49
C SER A 54 23.79 0.46 4.91
N VAL A 55 22.91 0.53 5.92
CA VAL A 55 23.25 0.43 7.33
C VAL A 55 23.43 -1.05 7.70
N SER A 56 24.67 -1.45 8.00
CA SER A 56 25.05 -2.87 8.15
C SER A 56 24.21 -3.62 9.19
N GLN A 57 23.85 -2.98 10.31
CA GLN A 57 23.03 -3.58 11.36
C GLN A 57 21.55 -3.73 10.98
N CYS A 58 21.08 -3.04 9.94
CA CYS A 58 19.68 -3.03 9.49
C CYS A 58 19.46 -3.79 8.17
N ARG A 59 20.54 -4.18 7.50
CA ARG A 59 20.48 -4.91 6.22
C ARG A 59 19.59 -6.14 6.31
N ASN A 60 18.62 -6.22 5.42
CA ASN A 60 17.63 -7.32 5.34
C ASN A 60 16.77 -7.52 6.61
N LYS A 61 16.69 -6.52 7.50
CA LYS A 61 15.86 -6.60 8.71
C LYS A 61 14.53 -5.87 8.60
N VAL A 62 14.48 -4.82 7.80
CA VAL A 62 13.26 -4.01 7.60
C VAL A 62 12.61 -4.42 6.28
N SER A 63 11.34 -4.81 6.34
CA SER A 63 10.53 -5.18 5.18
C SER A 63 10.16 -3.96 4.35
N CYS A 64 9.92 -4.17 3.06
CA CYS A 64 9.35 -3.12 2.20
C CYS A 64 7.94 -2.73 2.65
N ALA A 65 7.18 -3.68 3.17
CA ALA A 65 5.84 -3.44 3.74
C ALA A 65 5.89 -2.43 4.91
N ASP A 66 6.84 -2.59 5.84
CA ASP A 66 7.01 -1.65 6.95
C ASP A 66 7.55 -0.29 6.49
N ILE A 67 8.45 -0.27 5.49
CA ILE A 67 8.91 0.99 4.89
C ILE A 67 7.74 1.75 4.26
N LEU A 68 6.85 1.05 3.54
CA LEU A 68 5.68 1.67 2.91
C LEU A 68 4.72 2.25 3.96
N ALA A 69 4.50 1.54 5.08
CA ALA A 69 3.67 2.02 6.17
C ALA A 69 4.29 3.26 6.87
N LEU A 70 5.59 3.22 7.17
CA LEU A 70 6.32 4.34 7.76
C LEU A 70 6.35 5.57 6.84
N ALA A 71 6.67 5.37 5.56
CA ALA A 71 6.69 6.44 4.57
C ALA A 71 5.29 7.08 4.40
N THR A 72 4.23 6.30 4.53
CA THR A 72 2.86 6.81 4.52
C THR A 72 2.60 7.74 5.70
N ARG A 73 2.94 7.33 6.93
CA ARG A 73 2.82 8.17 8.12
C ARG A 73 3.63 9.45 7.99
N ASP A 74 4.87 9.35 7.52
CA ASP A 74 5.75 10.50 7.34
C ASP A 74 5.15 11.50 6.32
N VAL A 75 4.60 11.02 5.21
CA VAL A 75 3.93 11.89 4.23
C VAL A 75 2.67 12.54 4.81
N VAL A 76 1.86 11.82 5.59
CA VAL A 76 0.70 12.40 6.28
C VAL A 76 1.14 13.53 7.21
N SER A 77 2.17 13.30 8.02
CA SER A 77 2.69 14.32 8.93
C SER A 77 3.28 15.53 8.20
N LEU A 78 4.03 15.32 7.11
CA LEU A 78 4.59 16.39 6.28
C LEU A 78 3.52 17.22 5.57
N ALA A 79 2.38 16.61 5.24
CA ALA A 79 1.23 17.31 4.68
C ALA A 79 0.40 18.09 5.72
N GLY A 80 0.84 18.13 6.99
CA GLY A 80 0.14 18.80 8.08
C GLY A 80 -0.91 17.94 8.79
N GLY A 81 -0.98 16.64 8.48
CA GLY A 81 -1.81 15.68 9.17
C GLY A 81 -1.22 15.24 10.53
N PRO A 82 -1.93 14.36 11.26
CA PRO A 82 -1.49 13.89 12.56
C PRO A 82 -0.26 12.98 12.44
N PHE A 83 0.62 13.07 13.43
CA PHE A 83 1.63 12.04 13.66
C PHE A 83 1.00 10.91 14.47
N TYR A 84 1.30 9.67 14.08
CA TYR A 84 0.91 8.47 14.80
C TYR A 84 2.06 7.46 14.78
N GLU A 85 2.09 6.59 15.78
CA GLU A 85 2.99 5.44 15.78
C GLU A 85 2.47 4.38 14.81
N VAL A 86 3.40 3.79 14.05
CA VAL A 86 3.09 2.73 13.10
C VAL A 86 3.49 1.42 13.73
N GLU A 87 2.54 0.49 13.87
CA GLU A 87 2.86 -0.90 14.23
C GLU A 87 3.78 -1.51 13.18
N LEU A 88 4.84 -2.21 13.57
CA LEU A 88 5.85 -2.80 12.69
C LEU A 88 5.89 -4.32 12.83
N GLY A 89 6.62 -4.97 11.92
CA GLY A 89 6.78 -6.42 11.87
C GLY A 89 6.08 -7.09 10.69
N ARG A 90 5.58 -6.30 9.72
CA ARG A 90 5.02 -6.84 8.47
C ARG A 90 6.13 -7.54 7.68
N ARG A 91 5.75 -8.52 6.88
CA ARG A 91 6.67 -9.28 6.02
C ARG A 91 6.29 -9.09 4.56
N ASP A 92 7.30 -9.14 3.70
CA ASP A 92 7.10 -8.95 2.27
C ASP A 92 6.44 -10.17 1.63
N GLY A 93 5.38 -9.92 0.88
CA GLY A 93 4.66 -10.84 0.04
C GLY A 93 5.51 -11.34 -1.13
N ARG A 94 5.13 -12.50 -1.66
CA ARG A 94 5.85 -13.17 -2.76
C ARG A 94 4.98 -13.39 -4.00
N ILE A 95 3.72 -12.97 -3.93
CA ILE A 95 2.72 -13.18 -4.97
C ILE A 95 2.19 -11.81 -5.35
N SER A 96 2.35 -11.44 -6.62
CA SER A 96 1.80 -10.23 -7.19
C SER A 96 1.26 -10.58 -8.56
N THR A 97 -0.07 -10.51 -8.71
CA THR A 97 -0.73 -10.80 -9.98
C THR A 97 -1.81 -9.78 -10.29
N LYS A 98 -2.02 -9.45 -11.58
CA LYS A 98 -3.18 -8.64 -12.01
C LYS A 98 -4.50 -9.16 -11.44
N ALA A 99 -4.68 -10.48 -11.46
CA ALA A 99 -5.87 -11.13 -10.94
C ALA A 99 -6.09 -10.92 -9.43
N SER A 100 -5.03 -10.62 -8.67
CA SER A 100 -5.16 -10.32 -7.23
C SER A 100 -5.85 -8.98 -6.97
N VAL A 101 -5.74 -8.02 -7.88
CA VAL A 101 -6.34 -6.68 -7.78
C VAL A 101 -7.84 -6.69 -8.12
N GLN A 102 -8.25 -7.62 -8.97
CA GLN A 102 -9.59 -7.70 -9.53
C GLN A 102 -10.67 -7.70 -8.41
N HIS A 103 -11.55 -6.71 -8.44
CA HIS A 103 -12.62 -6.49 -7.45
C HIS A 103 -12.15 -6.28 -6.00
N LYS A 104 -10.89 -5.89 -5.78
CA LYS A 104 -10.35 -5.58 -4.44
C LYS A 104 -10.25 -4.10 -4.15
N LEU A 105 -10.35 -3.25 -5.16
CA LEU A 105 -10.26 -1.81 -5.02
C LEU A 105 -11.64 -1.16 -5.22
N PRO A 106 -11.98 -0.13 -4.45
CA PRO A 106 -13.21 0.61 -4.65
C PRO A 106 -13.14 1.37 -5.96
N SER A 107 -14.24 1.35 -6.72
CA SER A 107 -14.38 2.17 -7.91
C SER A 107 -14.98 3.53 -7.57
N ALA A 108 -14.66 4.54 -8.36
CA ALA A 108 -15.13 5.91 -8.14
C ALA A 108 -16.65 6.07 -8.31
N ASP A 109 -17.32 5.12 -8.96
CA ASP A 109 -18.77 5.07 -9.17
C ASP A 109 -19.53 4.27 -8.09
N PHE A 110 -18.83 3.74 -7.09
CA PHE A 110 -19.48 3.01 -6.00
C PHE A 110 -20.35 3.93 -5.15
N ASN A 111 -21.56 3.46 -4.83
CA ASN A 111 -22.41 4.09 -3.83
C ASN A 111 -21.95 3.74 -2.40
N LEU A 112 -22.58 4.39 -1.41
CA LEU A 112 -22.21 4.23 0.00
C LEU A 112 -22.29 2.77 0.48
N ASP A 113 -23.32 2.01 0.07
CA ASP A 113 -23.50 0.62 0.49
C ASP A 113 -22.40 -0.28 -0.09
N GLN A 114 -22.00 -0.03 -1.34
CA GLN A 114 -20.90 -0.74 -1.98
C GLN A 114 -19.56 -0.44 -1.31
N LEU A 115 -19.29 0.83 -0.97
CA LEU A 115 -18.09 1.21 -0.22
C LEU A 115 -18.06 0.55 1.16
N ASN A 116 -19.16 0.64 1.92
CA ASN A 116 -19.28 -0.01 3.23
C ASN A 116 -19.05 -1.52 3.14
N SER A 117 -19.66 -2.20 2.16
CA SER A 117 -19.48 -3.64 1.98
C SER A 117 -18.04 -4.01 1.66
N MET A 118 -17.33 -3.20 0.88
CA MET A 118 -15.94 -3.47 0.53
C MET A 118 -15.00 -3.26 1.73
N PHE A 119 -15.15 -2.16 2.46
CA PHE A 119 -14.36 -1.91 3.68
C PHE A 119 -14.64 -2.97 4.74
N ALA A 120 -15.91 -3.36 4.93
CA ALA A 120 -16.29 -4.42 5.86
C ALA A 120 -15.65 -5.78 5.51
N SER A 121 -15.42 -6.06 4.22
CA SER A 121 -14.72 -7.28 3.79
C SER A 121 -13.26 -7.36 4.27
N LEU A 122 -12.68 -6.23 4.66
CA LEU A 122 -11.35 -6.10 5.25
C LEU A 122 -11.40 -5.89 6.77
N GLY A 123 -12.58 -6.03 7.38
CA GLY A 123 -12.78 -5.79 8.82
C GLY A 123 -12.82 -4.32 9.22
N LEU A 124 -12.97 -3.40 8.26
CA LEU A 124 -13.05 -1.96 8.50
C LEU A 124 -14.52 -1.53 8.68
N THR A 125 -14.76 -0.65 9.65
CA THR A 125 -16.09 -0.10 9.95
C THR A 125 -16.45 1.03 8.99
N GLN A 126 -17.71 1.48 9.03
CA GLN A 126 -18.12 2.68 8.29
C GLN A 126 -17.35 3.92 8.75
N THR A 127 -17.02 4.03 10.04
CA THR A 127 -16.18 5.12 10.55
C THR A 127 -14.80 5.12 9.90
N ASP A 128 -14.19 3.94 9.74
CA ASP A 128 -12.91 3.80 9.06
C ASP A 128 -13.01 4.17 7.58
N MET A 129 -14.08 3.77 6.90
CA MET A 129 -14.33 4.16 5.50
C MET A 129 -14.44 5.68 5.34
N ILE A 130 -15.19 6.34 6.23
CA ILE A 130 -15.32 7.80 6.21
C ILE A 130 -13.97 8.47 6.48
N ALA A 131 -13.24 8.00 7.50
CA ALA A 131 -11.94 8.56 7.87
C ALA A 131 -10.88 8.38 6.77
N LEU A 132 -10.85 7.23 6.11
CA LEU A 132 -9.88 6.89 5.05
C LEU A 132 -10.23 7.47 3.68
N SER A 133 -11.40 8.09 3.54
CA SER A 133 -11.83 8.80 2.33
C SER A 133 -11.37 10.26 2.29
N GLY A 134 -10.83 10.80 3.39
CA GLY A 134 -10.26 12.15 3.49
C GLY A 134 -8.79 12.20 3.10
#